data_AF-A0A7C9P3B8-F1
#
_entry.id   AF-A0A7C9P3B8-F1
#
_cell.length_a   1.000
_cell.length_b   1.000
_cell.length_c   1.000
_cell.angle_alpha   90.00
_cell.angle_beta   90.00
_cell.angle_gamma   90.00
#
_symmetry.space_group_name_H-M   'P 1'
#
loop_
_entity.id
_entity.type
_entity.pdbx_description
1 polymer ?
#
loop_
_entity_poly.entity_id
_entity_poly.type
_entity_poly.pdbx_seq_one_letter_code
_entity_poly.pdbx_strand_id
1 'polypeptide(L)'
;MTAVTPIHNTPVMTQAHRDAIAHVQDLAISISQQGTYAVFIDYDGNVQWLDARWVHHAKINNGNYQSDASHRIKLPARLPDQGHRALAELQALARELEALLIPPTGDDAA
;
A
#
# COMPACT_ATOMS: atom_id res chain seq x y z
N MET A 1 -27.01 12.58 36.88
CA MET A 1 -26.70 11.36 36.11
C MET A 1 -26.15 11.81 34.76
N THR A 2 -24.84 11.77 34.57
CA THR A 2 -24.21 12.19 33.32
C THR A 2 -24.33 11.05 32.33
N ALA A 3 -25.08 11.25 31.25
CA ALA A 3 -25.20 10.27 30.17
C ALA A 3 -23.80 10.06 29.57
N VAL A 4 -23.26 8.85 29.73
CA VAL A 4 -22.06 8.43 29.03
C VAL A 4 -22.49 8.15 27.59
N THR A 5 -22.20 9.08 26.69
CA THR A 5 -22.36 8.84 25.25
C THR A 5 -21.51 7.63 24.88
N PRO A 6 -22.07 6.58 24.25
CA PRO A 6 -21.28 5.44 23.84
C PRO A 6 -20.22 5.93 22.86
N ILE A 7 -18.96 5.59 23.15
CA ILE A 7 -17.83 5.86 22.27
C ILE A 7 -18.16 5.19 20.94
N HIS A 8 -18.29 5.99 19.87
CA HIS A 8 -18.52 5.49 18.52
C HIS A 8 -17.54 4.34 18.22
N ASN A 9 -18.05 3.28 17.59
CA ASN A 9 -17.28 2.10 17.20
C ASN A 9 -16.01 2.56 16.50
N THR A 10 -14.88 2.45 17.19
CA THR A 10 -13.59 2.89 16.66
C THR A 10 -13.25 1.99 15.47
N PRO A 11 -12.91 2.53 14.28
CA PRO A 11 -12.46 1.72 13.16
C PRO A 11 -11.26 0.87 13.59
N VAL A 12 -11.47 -0.44 13.69
CA VAL A 12 -10.41 -1.39 14.07
C VAL A 12 -9.77 -1.92 12.81
N MET A 13 -8.44 -1.96 12.80
CA MET A 13 -7.66 -2.69 11.79
C MET A 13 -8.08 -4.16 11.81
N THR A 14 -8.86 -4.58 10.82
CA THR A 14 -9.31 -5.98 10.68
C THR A 14 -8.23 -6.84 10.03
N GLN A 15 -8.41 -8.16 10.05
CA GLN A 15 -7.51 -9.09 9.35
C GLN A 15 -7.45 -8.80 7.84
N ALA A 16 -8.59 -8.49 7.21
CA ALA A 16 -8.63 -8.15 5.78
C ALA A 16 -7.74 -6.96 5.41
N HIS A 17 -7.59 -5.97 6.31
CA HIS A 17 -6.65 -4.88 6.09
C HIS A 17 -5.20 -5.36 6.16
N ARG A 18 -4.88 -6.22 7.13
CA ARG A 18 -3.52 -6.80 7.28
C ARG A 18 -3.15 -7.64 6.08
N ASP A 19 -4.08 -8.46 5.60
CA ASP A 19 -3.89 -9.29 4.40
C ASP A 19 -3.68 -8.41 3.16
N ALA A 20 -4.44 -7.33 3.02
CA ALA A 20 -4.27 -6.39 1.91
C ALA A 20 -2.92 -5.63 1.98
N ILE A 21 -2.46 -5.25 3.17
CA ILE A 21 -1.12 -4.65 3.36
C ILE A 21 -0.03 -5.66 2.99
N ALA A 22 -0.14 -6.91 3.46
CA ALA A 22 0.81 -7.96 3.14
C ALA A 22 0.87 -8.21 1.62
N HIS A 23 -0.27 -8.29 0.94
CA HIS A 23 -0.35 -8.43 -0.52
C HIS A 23 0.34 -7.26 -1.25
N VAL A 24 0.11 -6.02 -0.82
CA VAL A 24 0.79 -4.83 -1.38
C VAL A 24 2.32 -4.92 -1.18
N GLN A 25 2.78 -5.40 -0.03
CA GLN A 25 4.21 -5.58 0.25
C GLN A 25 4.83 -6.68 -0.61
N ASP A 26 4.14 -7.81 -0.78
CA ASP A 26 4.59 -8.92 -1.63
C ASP A 26 4.68 -8.50 -3.11
N LEU A 27 3.70 -7.73 -3.60
CA LEU A 27 3.74 -7.13 -4.92
C LEU A 27 4.93 -6.18 -5.07
N ALA A 28 5.16 -5.30 -4.09
CA ALA A 28 6.28 -4.36 -4.13
C ALA A 28 7.64 -5.06 -4.22
N ILE A 29 7.83 -6.17 -3.49
CA ILE A 29 9.03 -7.02 -3.57
C ILE A 29 9.16 -7.59 -4.98
N SER A 30 8.10 -8.21 -5.48
CA SER A 30 8.09 -8.88 -6.79
C SER A 30 8.40 -7.90 -7.93
N ILE A 31 7.76 -6.74 -7.95
CA ILE A 31 7.98 -5.68 -8.96
C ILE A 31 9.43 -5.17 -8.89
N SER A 32 9.94 -4.92 -7.69
CA SER A 32 11.31 -4.41 -7.51
C SER A 32 12.37 -5.39 -7.99
N GLN A 33 12.12 -6.71 -7.88
CA GLN A 33 13.01 -7.75 -8.38
C GLN A 33 13.03 -7.86 -9.92
N GLN A 34 12.00 -7.39 -10.62
CA GLN A 34 11.95 -7.38 -12.09
C GLN A 34 12.91 -6.34 -12.71
N GLY A 35 13.37 -5.36 -11.94
CA GLY A 35 14.36 -4.37 -12.37
C GLY A 35 13.84 -3.23 -13.25
N THR A 36 12.52 -3.15 -13.47
CA THR A 36 11.89 -2.04 -14.22
C THR A 36 11.53 -0.86 -13.31
N TYR A 37 10.96 -1.15 -12.15
CA TYR A 37 10.56 -0.15 -11.16
C TYR A 37 11.18 -0.48 -9.81
N ALA A 38 11.50 0.54 -9.03
CA ALA A 38 11.68 0.40 -7.58
C ALA A 38 10.38 0.81 -6.89
N VAL A 39 9.85 -0.05 -6.02
CA VAL A 39 8.64 0.24 -5.23
C VAL A 39 9.03 0.44 -3.77
N PHE A 40 8.54 1.52 -3.18
CA PHE A 40 8.75 1.88 -1.78
C PHE A 40 7.42 1.83 -1.05
N ILE A 41 7.39 1.08 0.06
CA ILE A 41 6.24 0.96 0.96
C ILE A 41 6.71 1.38 2.35
N ASP A 42 6.16 2.47 2.87
CA ASP A 42 6.50 3.04 4.18
C ASP A 42 5.25 3.03 5.08
N TYR A 43 5.40 2.62 6.35
CA TYR A 43 4.33 2.67 7.34
C TYR A 43 4.67 3.70 8.44
N ASP A 44 3.79 4.68 8.62
CA ASP A 44 3.88 5.67 9.71
C ASP A 44 2.97 5.26 10.87
N GLY A 45 3.58 4.80 11.97
CA GLY A 45 2.86 4.39 13.17
C GLY A 45 2.28 5.54 14.01
N ASN A 46 2.75 6.77 13.84
CA ASN A 46 2.25 7.93 14.59
C ASN A 46 0.90 8.40 14.03
N VAL A 47 0.75 8.46 12.71
CA VAL A 47 -0.50 8.87 12.05
C VAL A 47 -1.29 7.73 11.41
N GLN A 48 -0.77 6.50 11.50
CA GLN A 48 -1.38 5.28 10.97
C GLN A 48 -1.59 5.35 9.46
N TRP A 49 -0.52 5.70 8.72
CA TRP A 49 -0.55 5.80 7.26
C TRP A 49 0.30 4.71 6.62
N LEU A 50 -0.16 4.23 5.47
CA LEU A 50 0.66 3.49 4.53
C LEU A 50 0.93 4.40 3.33
N ASP A 51 2.21 4.73 3.12
CA ASP A 51 2.67 5.45 1.95
C ASP A 51 3.25 4.43 0.95
N ALA A 52 2.83 4.53 -0.30
CA ALA A 52 3.37 3.75 -1.41
C ALA A 52 3.82 4.68 -2.52
N ARG A 53 4.97 4.41 -3.12
CA ARG A 53 5.45 5.12 -4.31
C ARG A 53 6.32 4.21 -5.15
N TRP A 54 6.37 4.47 -6.45
CA TRP A 54 7.30 3.76 -7.33
C TRP A 54 7.99 4.70 -8.30
N VAL A 55 9.18 4.30 -8.72
CA VAL A 55 10.06 5.06 -9.61
C VAL A 55 10.61 4.11 -10.66
N HIS A 56 10.52 4.46 -11.94
CA HIS A 56 11.20 3.73 -13.00
C HIS A 56 12.72 3.69 -12.76
N HIS A 57 13.36 2.53 -12.86
CA HIS A 57 14.81 2.38 -12.66
C HIS A 57 15.66 3.26 -13.59
N ALA A 58 15.20 3.47 -14.83
CA ALA A 58 15.83 4.41 -15.76
C ALA A 58 15.93 5.84 -15.20
N LYS A 59 14.94 6.30 -14.42
CA LYS A 59 15.00 7.60 -13.75
C LYS A 59 16.06 7.58 -12.65
N ILE A 60 16.08 6.53 -11.83
CA ILE A 60 17.07 6.34 -10.74
C ILE A 60 18.50 6.35 -11.29
N ASN A 61 18.75 5.62 -12.38
CA ASN A 61 20.07 5.54 -13.02
C ASN A 61 20.54 6.91 -13.56
N ASN A 62 19.60 7.81 -13.86
CA ASN A 62 19.88 9.18 -14.27
C ASN A 62 19.92 10.17 -13.09
N GLY A 63 19.90 9.68 -11.84
CA GLY A 63 19.87 10.50 -10.63
C GLY A 63 18.53 11.19 -10.35
N ASN A 64 17.47 10.82 -11.07
CA ASN A 64 16.12 11.34 -10.87
C ASN A 64 15.29 10.38 -10.01
N TYR A 65 15.00 10.79 -8.77
CA TYR A 65 14.22 10.00 -7.81
C TYR A 65 12.75 10.42 -7.75
N GLN A 66 12.27 11.22 -8.70
CA GLN A 66 10.87 11.61 -8.77
C GLN A 66 10.00 10.39 -9.11
N SER A 67 9.08 10.08 -8.20
CA SER A 67 8.11 8.99 -8.35
C SER A 67 7.17 9.18 -9.53
N ASP A 68 6.86 8.07 -10.20
CA ASP A 68 5.86 8.00 -11.26
C ASP A 68 4.45 8.12 -10.68
N ALA A 69 4.23 7.52 -9.51
CA ALA A 69 3.03 7.72 -8.71
C ALA A 69 3.34 7.61 -7.22
N SER A 70 2.43 8.15 -6.41
CA SER A 70 2.46 8.05 -4.96
C SER A 70 1.05 7.99 -4.40
N HIS A 71 0.85 7.10 -3.43
CA HIS A 71 -0.39 6.90 -2.69
C HIS A 71 -0.11 7.04 -1.21
N ARG A 72 -1.11 7.57 -0.51
CA ARG A 72 -1.10 7.76 0.93
C ARG A 72 -2.44 7.31 1.47
N ILE A 73 -2.44 6.17 2.15
CA ILE A 73 -3.64 5.50 2.62
C ILE A 73 -3.71 5.67 4.13
N LYS A 74 -4.79 6.29 4.60
CA LYS A 74 -5.06 6.43 6.03
C LYS A 74 -5.68 5.14 6.55
N LEU A 75 -5.02 4.46 7.49
CA LEU A 75 -5.47 3.19 8.03
C LEU A 75 -6.45 3.37 9.20
N PRO A 76 -7.27 2.35 9.52
CA PRO A 76 -8.14 2.39 10.70
C PRO A 76 -7.31 2.55 11.97
N ALA A 77 -7.71 3.50 12.82
CA ALA A 77 -6.98 3.86 14.04
C ALA A 77 -7.95 4.26 15.16
N ARG A 78 -7.39 4.80 16.27
CA ARG A 78 -8.17 5.15 17.48
C ARG A 78 -9.28 6.19 17.26
N LEU A 79 -9.21 6.98 16.19
CA LEU A 79 -10.19 8.04 15.93
C LEU A 79 -11.32 7.53 15.00
N PRO A 80 -12.61 7.85 15.31
CA PRO A 80 -13.77 7.27 14.63
C PRO A 80 -13.85 7.51 13.12
N ASP A 81 -13.22 8.57 12.61
CA ASP A 81 -13.27 9.00 11.22
C ASP A 81 -12.13 8.42 10.37
N GLN A 82 -11.23 7.63 10.96
CA GLN A 82 -10.01 7.16 10.27
C GLN A 82 -10.23 5.86 9.52
N GLY A 83 -9.67 5.78 8.31
CA GLY A 83 -9.53 4.54 7.55
C GLY A 83 -10.83 3.85 7.14
N HIS A 84 -11.96 4.55 7.12
CA HIS A 84 -13.23 3.99 6.66
C HIS A 84 -13.17 3.41 5.23
N ARG A 85 -12.27 3.93 4.40
CA ARG A 85 -12.04 3.49 3.01
C ARG A 85 -10.75 2.71 2.83
N ALA A 86 -9.99 2.47 3.91
CA ALA A 86 -8.65 1.92 3.84
C ALA A 86 -8.58 0.59 3.08
N LEU A 87 -9.52 -0.34 3.35
CA LEU A 87 -9.53 -1.62 2.64
C LEU A 87 -9.72 -1.45 1.12
N ALA A 88 -10.65 -0.59 0.70
CA ALA A 88 -10.89 -0.33 -0.71
C ALA A 88 -9.70 0.36 -1.38
N GLU A 89 -9.04 1.28 -0.68
CA GLU A 89 -7.82 1.96 -1.14
C GLU A 89 -6.63 1.00 -1.23
N LEU A 90 -6.44 0.11 -0.26
CA LEU A 90 -5.41 -0.94 -0.30
C LEU A 90 -5.63 -1.91 -1.47
N GLN A 91 -6.87 -2.31 -1.72
CA GLN A 91 -7.21 -3.16 -2.86
C GLN A 91 -7.04 -2.44 -4.20
N ALA A 92 -7.29 -1.13 -4.26
CA ALA A 92 -7.03 -0.33 -5.46
C ALA A 92 -5.53 -0.22 -5.72
N LEU A 93 -4.74 0.09 -4.69
CA LEU A 93 -3.28 0.10 -4.77
C LEU A 93 -2.72 -1.25 -5.23
N ALA A 94 -3.24 -2.37 -4.69
CA ALA A 94 -2.83 -3.71 -5.14
C ALA A 94 -3.04 -3.90 -6.65
N ARG A 95 -4.20 -3.50 -7.19
CA ARG A 95 -4.46 -3.59 -8.64
C ARG A 95 -3.54 -2.72 -9.49
N GLU A 96 -3.19 -1.53 -8.98
CA GLU A 96 -2.24 -0.65 -9.67
C GLU A 96 -0.83 -1.26 -9.69
N LEU A 97 -0.40 -1.88 -8.58
CA LEU A 97 0.86 -2.59 -8.49
C LEU A 97 0.86 -3.86 -9.37
N GLU A 98 -0.23 -4.62 -9.40
CA GLU A 98 -0.38 -5.79 -10.28
C GLU A 98 -0.20 -5.43 -11.76
N ALA A 99 -0.65 -4.24 -12.18
CA ALA A 99 -0.46 -3.75 -13.55
C ALA A 99 1.01 -3.44 -13.90
N LEU A 100 1.89 -3.34 -12.89
CA LEU A 100 3.34 -3.15 -13.08
C LEU A 100 4.10 -4.48 -13.21
N LEU A 101 3.48 -5.61 -12.85
CA LEU A 101 4.12 -6.91 -12.99
C LEU A 101 4.24 -7.30 -14.46
N ILE A 102 5.47 -7.56 -14.89
CA ILE A 102 5.73 -8.21 -16.18
C ILE A 102 5.41 -9.72 -16.00
N PRO A 103 4.60 -10.34 -16.87
CA PRO A 103 4.38 -11.78 -16.82
C PRO A 103 5.71 -12.50 -17.05
N PRO A 104 5.99 -13.63 -16.36
CA PRO A 104 7.16 -14.43 -16.69
C PRO A 104 7.08 -14.82 -18.17
N THR A 105 8.10 -14.45 -18.95
CA THR A 105 8.30 -15.00 -20.30
C THR A 105 8.50 -16.50 -20.13
N GLY A 106 7.55 -17.28 -20.65
CA GLY A 106 7.42 -18.72 -20.43
C GLY A 106 8.51 -19.56 -21.12
N ASP A 107 9.77 -19.39 -20.74
CA ASP A 107 10.87 -20.30 -21.10
C ASP A 107 11.32 -21.20 -19.94
N ASP A 108 10.76 -21.05 -18.73
CA ASP A 108 11.03 -21.93 -17.57
C ASP A 108 9.83 -22.85 -17.22
N ALA A 109 8.99 -23.18 -18.20
CA ALA A 109 7.88 -24.13 -18.06
C ALA A 109 8.10 -25.41 -18.88
N ALA A 110 9.33 -25.92 -18.92
CA ALA A 110 9.69 -27.20 -19.55
C ALA A 110 10.25 -28.19 -18.52
#